data_AF-A0A373DBL7-F1
#
_entry.id   AF-A0A373DBL7-F1
#
_cell.length_a   1.000
_cell.length_b   1.000
_cell.length_c   1.000
_cell.angle_alpha   90.00
_cell.angle_beta   90.00
_cell.angle_gamma   90.00
#
_symmetry.space_group_name_H-M   'P 1'
#
loop_
_entity.id
_entity.type
_entity.pdbx_description
1 polymer ?
#
loop_
_entity_poly.entity_id
_entity_poly.type
_entity_poly.pdbx_seq_one_letter_code
_entity_poly.pdbx_strand_id
1 'polypeptide(L)'
;MVKFDKLWKKLDEMGLQKRDLYHATTQIAVAKMAKNEHVSLGTIENLCKFLECTPNDIMEIDMSDMTFSSKKKGSRFKDKEIIPVRIMKEKGLLIKVDGGGKPVENSSGELKKLKSTYRKMK
;
A
#
# COMPACT_ATOMS: atom_id res chain seq x y z
N MET A 1 -4.08 22.49 -4.33
CA MET A 1 -2.96 22.58 -3.34
C MET A 1 -2.96 21.34 -2.44
N VAL A 2 -1.83 20.87 -1.90
CA VAL A 2 -1.82 19.73 -0.95
C VAL A 2 -2.21 20.23 0.44
N LYS A 3 -2.97 19.44 1.21
CA LYS A 3 -3.38 19.74 2.58
C LYS A 3 -3.06 18.58 3.51
N PHE A 4 -2.48 18.90 4.68
CA PHE A 4 -2.14 17.93 5.73
C PHE A 4 -3.01 18.08 7.00
N ASP A 5 -4.15 18.76 6.91
CA ASP A 5 -5.03 18.97 8.08
C ASP A 5 -5.51 17.64 8.70
N LYS A 6 -5.67 16.61 7.87
CA LYS A 6 -6.03 15.26 8.33
C LYS A 6 -4.93 14.62 9.16
N LEU A 7 -3.66 14.81 8.81
CA LEU A 7 -2.52 14.33 9.59
C LEU A 7 -2.55 14.88 11.03
N TRP A 8 -2.80 16.18 11.18
CA TRP A 8 -2.81 16.82 12.50
C TRP A 8 -3.98 16.34 13.36
N LYS A 9 -5.15 16.13 12.76
CA LYS A 9 -6.30 15.50 13.45
C LYS A 9 -5.99 14.07 13.87
N LYS A 10 -5.34 13.30 13.00
CA LYS A 10 -4.96 11.92 13.29
C LYS A 10 -3.99 11.82 14.47
N LEU A 11 -3.03 12.74 14.55
CA LEU A 11 -2.11 12.84 15.69
C LEU A 11 -2.86 13.12 16.99
N ASP A 12 -3.83 14.05 16.97
CA ASP A 12 -4.66 14.37 18.13
C ASP A 12 -5.48 13.16 18.61
N GLU A 13 -6.12 12.44 17.66
CA GLU A 13 -6.86 11.20 17.94
C GLU A 13 -5.99 10.11 18.60
N MET A 14 -4.69 10.07 18.28
CA MET A 14 -3.74 9.09 18.81
C MET A 14 -3.00 9.60 20.06
N GLY A 15 -3.24 10.84 20.50
CA GLY A 15 -2.52 11.45 21.62
C GLY A 15 -1.03 11.72 21.33
N LEU A 16 -0.65 11.88 20.06
CA LEU A 16 0.71 12.12 19.61
C LEU A 16 0.97 13.61 19.35
N GLN A 17 2.20 14.04 19.60
CA GLN A 17 2.67 15.39 19.33
C GLN A 17 3.47 15.46 18.02
N LYS A 18 3.62 16.67 17.47
CA LYS A 18 4.43 16.90 16.24
C LYS A 18 5.87 16.38 16.36
N ARG A 19 6.42 16.39 17.58
CA ARG A 19 7.75 15.86 17.88
C ARG A 19 7.86 14.35 17.70
N ASP A 20 6.76 13.63 17.85
CA ASP A 20 6.75 12.17 17.68
C ASP A 20 6.91 11.78 16.21
N LEU A 21 6.52 12.67 15.28
CA LEU A 21 6.81 12.49 13.86
C LEU A 21 8.31 12.46 13.53
N TYR A 22 9.18 12.98 14.40
CA TYR A 22 10.63 12.93 14.17
C TYR A 22 11.20 11.52 14.23
N HIS A 23 10.44 10.55 14.77
CA HIS A 23 10.80 9.14 14.72
C HIS A 23 10.56 8.51 13.34
N ALA A 24 9.60 9.05 12.57
CA ALA A 24 9.22 8.54 11.25
C ALA A 24 9.84 9.33 10.09
N THR A 25 10.14 10.61 10.31
CA THR A 25 10.64 11.51 9.27
C THR A 25 11.55 12.61 9.81
N THR A 26 12.14 13.41 8.92
CA THR A 26 13.03 14.51 9.27
C THR A 26 12.25 15.76 9.70
N GLN A 27 12.87 16.61 10.53
CA GLN A 27 12.28 17.88 10.97
C GLN A 27 11.90 18.79 9.80
N ILE A 28 12.71 18.78 8.72
CA ILE A 28 12.46 19.54 7.50
C ILE A 28 11.15 19.09 6.86
N ALA A 29 10.91 17.77 6.77
CA ALA A 29 9.66 17.26 6.22
C ALA A 29 8.45 17.67 7.08
N VAL A 30 8.57 17.61 8.42
CA VAL A 30 7.51 18.07 9.33
C VAL A 30 7.21 19.56 9.12
N ALA A 31 8.24 20.39 8.95
CA ALA A 31 8.07 21.81 8.66
C ALA A 31 7.39 22.05 7.29
N LYS A 32 7.72 21.25 6.27
CA LYS A 32 7.05 21.29 4.96
C LYS A 32 5.58 20.92 5.06
N MET A 33 5.25 19.84 5.76
CA MET A 33 3.85 19.43 5.98
C MET A 33 3.06 20.50 6.75
N ALA A 34 3.69 21.16 7.73
CA ALA A 34 3.06 22.26 8.47
C ALA A 34 2.73 23.48 7.59
N LYS A 35 3.50 23.68 6.52
CA LYS A 35 3.28 24.74 5.52
C LYS A 35 2.46 24.27 4.31
N ASN A 36 1.94 23.04 4.34
CA ASN A 36 1.23 22.45 3.21
C ASN A 36 2.06 22.40 1.91
N GLU A 37 3.37 22.22 2.03
CA GLU A 37 4.31 22.05 0.91
C GLU A 37 4.42 20.59 0.46
N HIS A 38 4.93 20.38 -0.76
CA HIS A 38 5.18 19.04 -1.29
C HIS A 38 6.29 18.32 -0.51
N VAL A 39 5.99 17.07 -0.14
CA VAL A 39 6.94 16.12 0.46
C VAL A 39 7.08 14.88 -0.41
N SER A 40 8.18 14.14 -0.23
CA SER A 40 8.42 12.91 -0.99
C SER A 40 7.45 11.80 -0.59
N LEU A 41 7.10 10.92 -1.53
CA LEU A 41 6.27 9.75 -1.25
C LEU A 41 6.91 8.82 -0.20
N GLY A 42 8.23 8.66 -0.20
CA GLY A 42 8.93 7.89 0.83
C GLY A 42 8.73 8.45 2.25
N THR A 43 8.55 9.77 2.40
CA THR A 43 8.19 10.37 3.68
C THR A 43 6.79 9.96 4.11
N ILE A 44 5.83 10.04 3.18
CA ILE A 44 4.44 9.65 3.41
C ILE A 44 4.36 8.16 3.78
N GLU A 45 5.10 7.29 3.08
CA GLU A 45 5.15 5.86 3.40
C GLU A 45 5.66 5.58 4.82
N ASN A 46 6.74 6.25 5.25
CA ASN A 46 7.27 6.07 6.60
C ASN A 46 6.29 6.58 7.66
N LEU A 47 5.62 7.70 7.40
CA LEU A 47 4.55 8.22 8.24
C LEU A 47 3.37 7.25 8.36
N CYS A 48 2.90 6.71 7.24
CA CYS A 48 1.82 5.73 7.20
C CYS A 48 2.18 4.45 7.98
N LYS A 49 3.44 4.00 7.92
CA LYS A 49 3.92 2.87 8.72
C LYS A 49 3.96 3.19 10.22
N PHE A 50 4.33 4.41 10.58
CA PHE A 50 4.40 4.86 11.97
C PHE A 50 3.02 5.08 12.61
N LEU A 51 2.08 5.63 11.84
CA LEU A 51 0.71 5.94 12.29
C LEU A 51 -0.30 4.82 11.99
N GLU A 52 0.16 3.72 11.38
CA GLU A 52 -0.66 2.59 10.93
C GLU A 52 -1.89 3.03 10.09
N CYS A 53 -1.65 3.91 9.11
CA CYS A 53 -2.70 4.51 8.29
C CYS A 53 -2.39 4.47 6.80
N THR A 54 -3.34 4.94 5.98
CA THR A 54 -3.13 5.12 4.53
C THR A 54 -2.86 6.60 4.20
N PRO A 55 -2.29 6.91 3.02
CA PRO A 55 -2.09 8.30 2.61
C PRO A 55 -3.38 9.12 2.59
N ASN A 56 -4.52 8.47 2.31
CA ASN A 56 -5.84 9.12 2.29
C ASN A 56 -6.29 9.64 3.67
N ASP A 57 -5.74 9.06 4.74
CA ASP A 57 -6.05 9.44 6.12
C ASP A 57 -5.23 10.63 6.63
N ILE A 58 -4.14 10.99 5.92
CA ILE A 58 -3.20 12.03 6.38
C ILE A 58 -3.02 13.20 5.40
N MET A 59 -3.36 13.03 4.12
CA MET A 59 -3.26 14.08 3.10
C MET A 59 -4.48 14.16 2.19
N GLU A 60 -4.73 15.34 1.66
CA GLU A 60 -5.74 15.62 0.65
C GLU A 60 -5.19 16.59 -0.41
N ILE A 61 -5.75 16.52 -1.61
CA ILE A 61 -5.42 17.45 -2.70
C ILE A 61 -6.65 18.32 -2.92
N ASP A 62 -6.53 19.61 -2.63
CA ASP A 62 -7.56 20.58 -2.92
C ASP A 62 -7.68 20.79 -4.43
N MET A 63 -8.86 20.48 -4.96
CA MET A 63 -9.25 20.60 -6.36
C MET A 63 -10.07 21.87 -6.63
N SER A 64 -10.17 22.80 -5.68
CA SER A 64 -10.96 24.05 -5.81
C SER A 64 -10.64 24.87 -7.07
N ASP A 65 -9.43 24.76 -7.59
CA ASP A 65 -8.98 25.51 -8.78
C ASP A 65 -9.14 24.72 -10.09
N MET A 66 -9.68 23.49 -10.05
CA MET A 66 -10.02 22.73 -11.24
C MET A 66 -11.48 22.96 -11.61
N THR A 67 -11.72 23.95 -12.48
CA THR A 67 -13.00 24.11 -13.17
C THR A 67 -13.18 22.99 -14.21
N PHE A 68 -13.43 21.76 -13.76
CA PHE A 68 -13.91 20.71 -14.65
C PHE A 68 -15.42 20.88 -14.83
N SER A 69 -15.77 21.82 -15.71
CA SER A 69 -17.14 21.99 -16.14
C SER A 69 -17.58 20.72 -16.86
N SER A 70 -18.63 20.09 -16.30
CA SER A 70 -19.46 19.04 -16.91
C SER A 70 -18.88 17.62 -17.01
N LYS A 71 -19.20 16.77 -16.02
CA LYS A 71 -20.29 15.77 -16.08
C LYS A 71 -20.19 14.79 -14.90
N LYS A 72 -21.33 14.59 -14.22
CA LYS A 72 -21.55 13.50 -13.25
C LYS A 72 -20.98 12.17 -13.76
N LYS A 73 -20.26 11.45 -12.92
CA LYS A 73 -20.68 10.13 -12.39
C LYS A 73 -20.02 9.90 -11.04
N GLY A 74 -20.83 9.60 -10.03
CA GLY A 74 -20.36 8.70 -8.99
C GLY A 74 -20.00 7.39 -9.68
N SER A 75 -18.72 7.03 -9.66
CA SER A 75 -18.36 5.64 -9.78
C SER A 75 -18.69 5.01 -8.43
N ARG A 76 -19.94 4.58 -8.31
CA ARG A 76 -20.22 3.32 -7.64
C ARG A 76 -19.25 2.33 -8.29
N PHE A 77 -18.18 1.96 -7.60
CA PHE A 77 -17.36 0.82 -7.99
C PHE A 77 -18.24 -0.41 -7.73
N LYS A 78 -19.22 -0.61 -8.62
CA LYS A 78 -19.83 -1.92 -8.82
C LYS A 78 -18.69 -2.75 -9.36
N ASP A 79 -18.24 -3.70 -8.56
CA ASP A 79 -17.71 -5.00 -8.98
C ASP A 79 -17.32 -5.00 -10.45
N LYS A 80 -16.22 -4.32 -10.79
CA LYS A 80 -15.48 -4.74 -11.97
C LYS A 80 -14.76 -5.97 -11.50
N GLU A 81 -15.41 -7.10 -11.77
CA GLU A 81 -14.78 -8.38 -12.05
C GLU A 81 -13.26 -8.24 -11.98
N ILE A 82 -12.70 -8.78 -10.90
CA ILE A 82 -11.39 -9.41 -10.98
C ILE A 82 -11.43 -10.15 -12.31
N ILE A 83 -10.52 -9.80 -13.22
CA ILE A 83 -10.17 -10.61 -14.41
C ILE A 83 -10.40 -12.06 -14.01
N PRO A 84 -11.07 -12.93 -14.77
CA PRO A 84 -11.07 -14.34 -14.44
C PRO A 84 -9.61 -14.79 -14.45
N VAL A 85 -8.94 -14.69 -13.31
CA VAL A 85 -7.85 -15.55 -12.92
C VAL A 85 -8.53 -16.88 -13.09
N ARG A 86 -8.12 -17.60 -14.11
CA ARG A 86 -8.51 -18.96 -14.34
C ARG A 86 -7.99 -19.73 -13.13
N ILE A 87 -8.75 -19.69 -12.03
CA ILE A 87 -8.56 -20.56 -10.90
C ILE A 87 -9.10 -21.89 -11.39
N MET A 88 -8.24 -22.63 -12.10
CA MET A 88 -8.31 -24.07 -12.03
C MET A 88 -8.01 -24.41 -10.58
N LYS A 89 -9.08 -24.55 -9.80
CA LYS A 89 -9.03 -25.19 -8.50
C LYS A 89 -8.79 -26.67 -8.77
N GLU A 90 -7.53 -27.03 -8.97
CA GLU A 90 -6.99 -28.26 -8.42
C GLU A 90 -5.46 -28.18 -8.33
N LYS A 91 -4.97 -28.25 -7.08
CA LYS A 91 -3.59 -28.55 -6.67
C LYS A 91 -2.64 -27.34 -6.73
N GLY A 92 -2.80 -26.46 -5.73
CA GLY A 92 -1.94 -25.30 -5.51
C GLY A 92 -0.46 -25.64 -5.33
N LEU A 93 0.39 -24.86 -5.99
CA LEU A 93 1.75 -24.53 -5.56
C LEU A 93 2.21 -23.28 -6.30
N LEU A 94 2.41 -22.17 -5.58
CA LEU A 94 3.14 -21.00 -6.12
C LEU A 94 4.64 -21.28 -6.01
N ILE A 95 5.32 -21.39 -7.15
CA ILE A 95 6.78 -21.40 -7.23
C ILE A 95 7.25 -19.98 -7.52
N LYS A 96 8.13 -19.44 -6.66
CA LYS A 96 8.83 -18.18 -6.95
C LYS A 96 9.79 -18.44 -8.12
N VAL A 97 9.77 -17.57 -9.12
CA VAL A 97 10.72 -17.56 -10.25
C VAL A 97 11.39 -16.19 -10.33
N ASP A 98 12.69 -16.15 -10.66
CA ASP A 98 13.39 -14.88 -10.91
C ASP A 98 13.06 -14.31 -12.30
N GLY A 99 13.41 -13.04 -12.54
CA GLY A 99 13.12 -12.31 -13.79
C GLY A 99 13.71 -12.88 -15.09
N GLY A 100 14.44 -14.00 -15.02
CA GLY A 100 14.88 -14.81 -16.15
C GLY A 100 14.16 -16.16 -16.31
N GLY A 101 13.08 -16.40 -15.56
CA GLY A 101 12.22 -17.59 -15.67
C GLY A 101 12.74 -18.87 -14.99
N LYS A 102 13.76 -18.79 -14.11
CA LYS A 102 14.21 -19.96 -13.32
C LYS A 102 13.54 -20.01 -11.93
N PRO A 103 13.15 -21.19 -11.44
CA PRO A 103 12.63 -21.35 -10.07
C PRO A 103 13.67 -21.01 -9.02
N VAL A 104 13.28 -20.19 -8.03
CA VAL A 104 14.15 -19.81 -6.89
C VAL A 104 14.10 -20.93 -5.85
N GLU A 105 15.20 -21.66 -5.66
CA GLU A 105 15.32 -22.71 -4.64
C GLU A 105 15.44 -22.10 -3.24
N ASN A 106 14.39 -22.23 -2.43
CA ASN A 106 14.43 -21.99 -0.99
C ASN A 106 14.59 -23.32 -0.22
N SER A 107 15.85 -23.60 0.17
CA SER A 107 16.25 -24.43 1.32
C SER A 107 15.53 -25.79 1.52
N SER A 108 15.96 -26.77 0.72
CA SER A 108 16.28 -28.20 1.02
C SER A 108 15.38 -29.15 1.85
N GLY A 109 14.28 -28.73 2.47
CA GLY A 109 13.51 -29.60 3.39
C GLY A 109 12.23 -30.24 2.85
N GLU A 110 11.44 -29.51 2.07
CA GLU A 110 10.01 -29.83 1.81
C GLU A 110 9.76 -30.66 0.54
N LEU A 111 10.72 -30.73 -0.39
CA LEU A 111 10.51 -31.31 -1.72
C LEU A 111 10.42 -32.85 -1.74
N LYS A 112 10.95 -33.55 -0.71
CA LYS A 112 10.95 -35.03 -0.67
C LYS A 112 9.58 -35.61 -0.30
N LYS A 113 8.79 -34.94 0.52
CA LYS A 113 7.46 -35.42 0.95
C LYS A 113 6.44 -35.38 -0.18
N LEU A 114 6.52 -34.36 -1.04
CA LEU A 114 5.61 -34.14 -2.18
C LEU A 114 5.83 -35.15 -3.32
N LYS A 115 7.08 -35.60 -3.55
CA LYS A 115 7.38 -36.61 -4.60
C LYS A 115 6.93 -38.01 -4.22
N SER A 116 6.90 -38.34 -2.93
CA SER A 116 6.45 -39.65 -2.44
C SER A 116 4.93 -39.82 -2.57
N THR A 117 4.16 -38.79 -2.26
CA THR A 117 2.69 -38.81 -2.36
C THR A 117 2.20 -38.87 -3.80
N TYR A 118 2.84 -38.16 -4.73
CA TYR A 118 2.45 -38.16 -6.15
C TYR A 118 2.67 -39.52 -6.85
N ARG A 119 3.62 -40.35 -6.37
CA ARG A 119 3.87 -41.68 -6.94
C ARG A 119 2.91 -42.77 -6.45
N LYS A 120 2.19 -42.54 -5.34
CA LYS A 120 1.17 -43.45 -4.79
C LYS A 120 -0.22 -43.28 -5.43
N MET A 121 -0.41 -42.22 -6.22
CA MET A 121 -1.67 -41.91 -6.89
C MET A 121 -1.69 -42.33 -8.37
N LYS A 122 -0.74 -43.15 -8.81
CA LYS A 122 -0.64 -43.64 -10.20
C LYS A 122 -0.71 -45.16 -10.24
#